data_AF-A0A843BW71-F1
#
_entry.id   AF-A0A843BW71-F1
#
_cell.length_a   1.000
_cell.length_b   1.000
_cell.length_c   1.000
_cell.angle_alpha   90.00
_cell.angle_beta   90.00
_cell.angle_gamma   90.00
#
_symmetry.space_group_name_H-M   'P 1'
#
loop_
_entity.id
_entity.type
_entity.pdbx_description
1 polymer ?
#
loop_
_entity_poly.entity_id
_entity_poly.type
_entity_poly.pdbx_seq_one_letter_code
_entity_poly.pdbx_strand_id
1 'polypeptide(L)'
;MHLEEMKKEIQELVLKKGFYNRIEDIPKKLLFAFIELGEASDDWKKGASEEKIAEELVDTIFYILDASRLACPSVDMDNMFKKKLEKNLQRPFQYGEGHREK
;
A
#
# COMPACT_ATOMS: atom_id res chain seq x y z
N MET A 1 -6.61 2.49 13.79
CA MET A 1 -6.81 3.52 12.77
C MET A 1 -7.36 2.86 11.51
N HIS A 2 -8.37 3.47 10.89
CA HIS A 2 -8.96 3.06 9.61
C HIS A 2 -8.15 3.59 8.42
N LEU A 3 -8.26 2.99 7.23
CA LEU A 3 -7.48 3.41 6.06
C LEU A 3 -7.81 4.86 5.66
N GLU A 4 -9.05 5.29 5.81
CA GLU A 4 -9.44 6.68 5.58
C GLU A 4 -8.91 7.66 6.64
N GLU A 5 -8.72 7.21 7.88
CA GLU A 5 -8.07 8.01 8.93
C GLU A 5 -6.57 8.14 8.63
N MET A 6 -5.91 7.05 8.26
CA MET A 6 -4.51 7.04 7.83
C MET A 6 -4.27 8.01 6.68
N LYS A 7 -5.12 8.00 5.64
CA LYS A 7 -5.02 8.93 4.49
C LYS A 7 -5.04 10.40 4.92
N LYS A 8 -5.83 10.75 5.95
CA LYS A 8 -5.90 12.12 6.48
C LYS A 8 -4.63 12.49 7.23
N GLU A 9 -4.15 11.63 8.12
CA GLU A 9 -2.89 11.88 8.86
C GLU A 9 -1.69 12.00 7.91
N ILE A 10 -1.63 11.13 6.89
CA ILE A 10 -0.62 11.19 5.82
C ILE A 10 -0.69 12.51 5.06
N GLN A 11 -1.89 12.98 4.71
CA GLN A 11 -2.07 14.27 4.03
C GLN A 11 -1.56 15.43 4.89
N GLU A 12 -1.89 15.44 6.18
CA GLU A 12 -1.41 16.47 7.10
C GLU A 12 0.12 16.47 7.20
N LEU A 13 0.74 15.29 7.29
CA LEU A 13 2.19 15.15 7.29
C LEU A 13 2.81 15.70 5.99
N VAL A 14 2.29 15.27 4.84
CA VAL A 14 2.78 15.66 3.52
C VAL A 14 2.73 17.18 3.34
N LEU A 15 1.60 17.80 3.72
CA LEU A 15 1.44 19.25 3.69
C LEU A 15 2.40 19.96 4.65
N LYS A 16 2.50 19.49 5.89
CA LYS A 16 3.36 20.09 6.93
C LYS A 16 4.84 20.03 6.58
N LYS A 17 5.27 18.96 5.91
CA LYS A 17 6.68 18.73 5.53
C LYS A 17 7.05 19.25 4.15
N GLY A 18 6.06 19.72 3.37
CA GLY A 18 6.30 20.22 2.01
C GLY A 18 6.66 19.12 1.01
N PHE A 19 6.17 17.89 1.24
CA PHE A 19 6.37 16.79 0.30
C PHE A 19 5.49 16.94 -0.95
N TYR A 20 5.85 16.20 -2.00
CA TYR A 20 5.10 16.08 -3.24
C TYR A 20 3.61 15.83 -2.99
N ASN A 21 2.72 16.63 -3.56
CA ASN A 21 1.29 16.61 -3.23
C ASN A 21 0.37 16.92 -4.42
N ARG A 22 0.85 16.74 -5.65
CA ARG A 22 0.06 17.00 -6.85
C ARG A 22 -0.27 15.70 -7.58
N ILE A 23 -1.29 15.74 -8.45
CA ILE A 23 -1.67 14.59 -9.28
C ILE A 23 -0.48 14.09 -10.11
N GLU A 24 0.37 15.00 -10.60
CA GLU A 24 1.57 14.65 -11.38
C GLU A 24 2.61 13.86 -10.56
N ASP A 25 2.51 13.87 -9.23
CA ASP A 25 3.40 13.13 -8.33
C ASP A 25 2.96 11.69 -8.07
N ILE A 26 1.76 11.28 -8.51
CA ILE A 26 1.25 9.92 -8.29
C ILE A 26 2.23 8.84 -8.78
N PRO A 27 2.81 8.92 -10.00
CA PRO A 27 3.79 7.91 -10.45
C PRO A 27 5.01 7.82 -9.54
N LYS A 28 5.46 8.96 -9.00
CA LYS A 28 6.59 9.03 -8.07
C LYS A 28 6.26 8.33 -6.74
N LYS A 29 5.06 8.54 -6.20
CA LYS A 29 4.61 7.88 -4.97
C LYS A 29 4.47 6.37 -5.14
N LEU A 30 3.96 5.92 -6.29
CA LEU A 30 3.91 4.50 -6.61
C LEU A 30 5.31 3.88 -6.76
N LEU A 31 6.27 4.62 -7.33
CA LEU A 31 7.65 4.20 -7.39
C LEU A 31 8.27 4.08 -5.99
N PHE A 32 8.00 5.03 -5.08
CA PHE A 32 8.47 4.94 -3.70
C PHE A 32 7.89 3.71 -2.99
N ALA A 33 6.60 3.42 -3.11
CA ALA A 33 6.03 2.18 -2.57
C ALA A 33 6.73 0.91 -3.09
N PHE A 34 7.16 0.90 -4.36
CA PHE A 34 7.91 -0.22 -4.92
C PHE A 34 9.33 -0.31 -4.35
N ILE A 35 9.97 0.83 -4.09
CA ILE A 35 11.29 0.89 -3.45
C ILE A 35 11.21 0.32 -2.04
N GLU A 36 10.27 0.76 -1.20
CA GLU A 36 10.14 0.26 0.18
C GLU A 36 9.83 -1.24 0.23
N LEU A 37 9.05 -1.76 -0.73
CA LEU A 37 8.85 -3.20 -0.85
C LEU A 37 10.15 -3.95 -1.20
N GLY A 38 11.02 -3.31 -1.98
CA GLY A 38 12.37 -3.78 -2.26
C GLY A 38 13.26 -3.77 -1.03
N GLU A 39 13.17 -2.74 -0.19
CA GLU A 39 13.90 -2.64 1.09
C GLU A 39 13.47 -3.74 2.05
N ALA A 40 12.16 -3.96 2.22
CA ALA A 40 11.61 -5.08 3.01
C ALA A 40 12.16 -6.44 2.54
N SER A 41 12.23 -6.64 1.22
CA SER A 41 12.76 -7.87 0.62
C SER A 41 14.26 -8.05 0.88
N ASP A 42 15.03 -6.97 0.78
CA ASP A 42 16.48 -7.01 1.01
C ASP A 42 16.82 -7.21 2.50
N ASP A 43 16.06 -6.59 3.40
CA ASP A 43 16.19 -6.78 4.84
C ASP A 43 15.84 -8.19 5.28
N TRP A 44 14.77 -8.78 4.72
CA TRP A 44 14.46 -10.20 4.91
C TRP A 44 15.65 -11.08 4.47
N LYS A 45 16.19 -10.84 3.27
CA LYS A 45 17.34 -11.60 2.73
C LYS A 45 18.57 -11.51 3.63
N LYS A 46 18.77 -10.38 4.31
CA LYS A 46 19.88 -10.12 5.22
C LYS A 46 19.67 -10.66 6.64
N GLY A 47 18.49 -11.21 6.94
CA GLY A 47 18.15 -11.69 8.27
C GLY A 47 17.97 -10.56 9.29
N ALA A 48 17.43 -9.42 8.86
CA ALA A 48 17.04 -8.34 9.75
C ALA A 48 15.95 -8.77 10.75
N SER A 49 15.71 -7.96 11.78
CA SER A 49 14.63 -8.22 12.74
C SER A 49 13.26 -8.07 12.09
N GLU A 50 12.26 -8.76 12.65
CA GLU A 50 10.86 -8.63 12.23
C GLU A 50 10.37 -7.18 12.33
N GLU A 51 10.80 -6.45 13.36
CA GLU A 51 10.45 -5.03 13.55
C GLU A 51 10.94 -4.18 12.37
N LYS A 52 12.18 -4.39 11.92
CA LYS A 52 12.74 -3.65 10.79
C LYS A 52 12.00 -3.97 9.49
N ILE A 53 11.75 -5.26 9.24
CA ILE A 53 10.99 -5.69 8.06
C ILE A 53 9.56 -5.14 8.09
N ALA A 54 8.94 -5.10 9.28
CA ALA A 54 7.60 -4.54 9.45
C ALA A 54 7.55 -3.03 9.18
N GLU A 55 8.60 -2.28 9.54
CA GLU A 55 8.73 -0.86 9.22
C GLU A 55 8.68 -0.64 7.71
N GLU A 56 9.50 -1.35 6.93
CA GLU A 56 9.53 -1.24 5.46
C GLU A 56 8.19 -1.66 4.79
N LEU A 57 7.52 -2.67 5.35
CA LEU A 57 6.19 -3.07 4.90
C LEU A 57 5.14 -2.00 5.19
N VAL A 58 5.25 -1.32 6.34
CA VAL A 58 4.38 -0.19 6.67
C VAL A 58 4.69 1.02 5.78
N ASP A 59 5.95 1.29 5.45
CA ASP A 59 6.33 2.36 4.52
C ASP A 59 5.78 2.11 3.11
N THR A 60 5.77 0.86 2.67
CA THR A 60 5.06 0.45 1.44
C THR A 60 3.58 0.83 1.51
N ILE A 61 2.89 0.50 2.61
CA ILE A 61 1.47 0.84 2.82
C ILE A 61 1.28 2.36 2.87
N PHE A 62 2.21 3.09 3.51
CA PHE A 62 2.19 4.53 3.62
C PHE A 62 2.14 5.19 2.24
N TYR A 63 3.07 4.83 1.35
CA TYR A 63 3.10 5.38 -0.01
C TYR A 63 1.92 4.92 -0.87
N ILE A 64 1.39 3.71 -0.67
CA ILE A 64 0.16 3.26 -1.35
C ILE A 64 -1.03 4.14 -0.92
N LEU A 65 -1.17 4.42 0.37
CA LEU A 65 -2.26 5.27 0.87
C LEU A 65 -2.09 6.72 0.43
N ASP A 66 -0.87 7.24 0.47
CA ASP A 66 -0.52 8.58 -0.02
C ASP A 66 -0.75 8.74 -1.54
N ALA A 67 -0.48 7.70 -2.33
CA ALA A 67 -0.85 7.67 -3.73
C ALA A 67 -2.38 7.59 -3.92
N SER A 68 -3.06 6.75 -3.13
CA SER A 68 -4.50 6.50 -3.25
C SER A 68 -5.35 7.74 -3.00
N ARG A 69 -4.97 8.59 -2.03
CA ARG A 69 -5.71 9.83 -1.76
C ARG A 69 -5.66 10.82 -2.93
N LEU A 70 -4.61 10.76 -3.77
CA LEU A 70 -4.48 11.60 -4.96
C LEU A 70 -5.09 10.94 -6.20
N ALA A 71 -4.87 9.64 -6.39
CA ALA A 71 -5.31 8.90 -7.57
C ALA A 71 -6.80 8.55 -7.53
N CYS A 72 -7.33 8.27 -6.34
CA CYS A 72 -8.68 7.75 -6.11
C CYS A 72 -9.40 8.50 -4.97
N PRO A 73 -9.51 9.85 -5.01
CA PRO A 73 -10.00 10.63 -3.87
C PRO A 73 -11.46 10.34 -3.49
N SER A 74 -12.27 9.86 -4.43
CA SER A 74 -13.68 9.50 -4.21
C SER A 74 -13.88 8.05 -3.74
N VAL A 75 -12.81 7.26 -3.63
CA VAL A 75 -12.88 5.86 -3.21
C VAL A 75 -12.58 5.76 -1.71
N ASP A 76 -13.54 5.21 -0.98
CA ASP A 76 -13.37 4.79 0.41
C ASP A 76 -12.57 3.48 0.45
N MET A 77 -11.35 3.56 0.96
CA MET A 77 -10.38 2.47 1.00
C MET A 77 -10.72 1.43 2.07
N ASP A 78 -11.35 1.80 3.18
CA ASP A 78 -11.85 0.84 4.17
C ASP A 78 -12.90 -0.08 3.55
N ASN A 79 -13.86 0.50 2.83
CA ASN A 79 -14.89 -0.25 2.11
C ASN A 79 -14.32 -1.01 0.91
N MET A 80 -13.34 -0.45 0.19
CA MET A 80 -12.65 -1.16 -0.89
C MET A 80 -11.92 -2.41 -0.36
N PHE A 81 -11.21 -2.29 0.76
CA PHE A 81 -10.53 -3.41 1.39
C PHE A 81 -11.52 -4.50 1.80
N LYS A 82 -12.62 -4.15 2.49
CA LYS A 82 -13.67 -5.10 2.89
C LYS A 82 -14.25 -5.85 1.69
N LYS A 83 -14.64 -5.12 0.63
CA LYS A 83 -15.17 -5.71 -0.62
C LYS A 83 -14.16 -6.65 -1.26
N LYS A 84 -12.88 -6.26 -1.28
CA LYS A 84 -11.81 -7.06 -1.86
C LYS A 84 -11.51 -8.32 -1.06
N LEU A 85 -11.55 -8.23 0.27
CA LEU A 85 -11.40 -9.37 1.18
C LEU A 85 -12.53 -10.37 0.99
N GLU A 86 -13.78 -9.92 0.99
CA GLU A 86 -14.95 -10.78 0.74
C GLU A 86 -14.85 -11.48 -0.62
N LYS A 87 -14.52 -10.72 -1.67
CA LYS A 87 -14.29 -11.28 -3.02
C LYS A 87 -13.17 -12.31 -3.05
N ASN A 88 -12.14 -12.18 -2.22
CA ASN A 88 -11.02 -13.12 -2.16
C ASN A 88 -11.38 -14.39 -1.37
N LEU A 89 -12.17 -14.28 -0.28
CA LEU A 89 -12.67 -15.41 0.49
C LEU A 89 -13.58 -16.35 -0.31
N GLN A 90 -14.29 -15.79 -1.30
CA GLN A 90 -15.16 -16.56 -2.19
C GLN A 90 -14.42 -17.24 -3.36
N ARG A 91 -13.09 -17.05 -3.49
CA ARG A 91 -12.35 -17.64 -4.63
C ARG A 91 -12.18 -19.14 -4.42
N PRO A 92 -12.56 -19.98 -5.40
CA PRO A 92 -12.46 -21.43 -5.29
C PRO A 92 -11.03 -21.96 -5.42
N PHE A 93 -10.10 -21.18 -6.00
CA PHE A 93 -8.73 -21.60 -6.29
C PHE A 93 -7.72 -20.58 -5.78
N GLN A 94 -6.51 -21.06 -5.45
CA GLN A 94 -5.38 -20.19 -5.23
C GLN A 94 -5.11 -19.36 -6.49
N TYR A 95 -4.72 -18.10 -6.28
CA TYR A 95 -4.40 -17.21 -7.38
C TYR A 95 -3.24 -17.79 -8.21
N GLY A 96 -3.44 -17.96 -9.52
CA GLY A 96 -2.48 -18.58 -10.43
C GLY A 96 -2.63 -20.10 -10.61
N GLU A 97 -3.49 -20.77 -9.82
CA GLU A 97 -3.69 -22.23 -9.94
C GLU A 97 -4.91 -22.62 -10.77
N GLY A 98 -5.91 -21.76 -10.92
CA GLY A 98 -7.11 -22.05 -11.74
C GLY A 98 -6.84 -22.28 -13.24
N HIS A 99 -5.61 -22.05 -13.71
CA HIS A 99 -5.15 -22.36 -15.07
C HIS A 99 -4.33 -23.65 -15.17
N ARG A 100 -4.04 -24.34 -14.05
CA ARG A 100 -3.23 -25.57 -14.02
C ARG A 100 -4.03 -26.85 -14.26
N GLU A 101 -5.37 -26.78 -14.18
CA GLU A 101 -6.27 -27.94 -14.37
C GLU A 101 -6.97 -27.97 -15.74
N LYS A 102 -6.34 -27.45 -16.81
CA LYS A 102 -6.85 -27.60 -18.19
C LYS A 102 -5.85 -28.28 -19.10
#